data_AF-A0A6L6WGK1-F1
#
_entry.id   AF-A0A6L6WGK1-F1
#
_cell.length_a   1.000
_cell.length_b   1.000
_cell.length_c   1.000
_cell.angle_alpha   90.00
_cell.angle_beta   90.00
_cell.angle_gamma   90.00
#
_symmetry.space_group_name_H-M   'P 1'
#
loop_
_entity.id
_entity.type
_entity.pdbx_description
1 polymer ?
#
loop_
_entity_poly.entity_id
_entity_poly.type
_entity_poly.pdbx_seq_one_letter_code
_entity_poly.pdbx_strand_id
1 'polypeptide(L)'
;MTQMSGQQFATFLKEEVAAQNKGLGKLSYEELGRSCGVTGRRLRQLAVSDDGNPSVLIIRLALFTLGYHVDAPEHDVLPHLRNNGSYIEELHGPNRPRAVFPKAKKTPRRKTVGAA
;
A
#
# COMPACT_ATOMS: atom_id res chain seq x y z
N MET A 1 6.62 -5.69 -12.54
CA MET A 1 6.45 -5.08 -11.20
C MET A 1 7.76 -4.83 -10.46
N THR A 2 7.95 -3.68 -9.83
CA THR A 2 9.03 -3.45 -8.86
C THR A 2 8.73 -4.25 -7.61
N GLN A 3 9.55 -5.24 -7.25
CA GLN A 3 9.41 -5.95 -5.97
C GLN A 3 9.71 -4.96 -4.84
N MET A 4 8.73 -4.76 -3.96
CA MET A 4 8.86 -3.90 -2.78
C MET A 4 9.09 -4.79 -1.55
N SER A 5 10.09 -4.47 -0.74
CA SER A 5 10.28 -5.13 0.55
C SER A 5 9.17 -4.75 1.54
N GLY A 6 8.95 -5.57 2.57
CA GLY A 6 7.99 -5.25 3.62
C GLY A 6 8.22 -3.88 4.27
N GLN A 7 9.49 -3.54 4.49
CA GLN A 7 9.90 -2.26 5.10
C GLN A 7 9.68 -1.06 4.16
N GLN A 8 9.90 -1.25 2.85
CA GLN A 8 9.56 -0.24 1.84
C GLN A 8 8.05 -0.02 1.78
N PHE A 9 7.26 -1.09 1.90
CA PHE A 9 5.81 -0.99 1.96
C PHE A 9 5.32 -0.28 3.22
N ALA A 10 5.89 -0.59 4.38
CA ALA A 10 5.57 0.08 5.65
C ALA A 10 5.78 1.60 5.54
N THR A 11 6.95 2.00 5.01
CA THR A 11 7.30 3.42 4.82
C THR A 11 6.35 4.08 3.82
N PHE A 12 6.12 3.45 2.68
CA PHE A 12 5.19 3.93 1.66
C PHE A 12 3.77 4.12 2.23
N LEU A 13 3.24 3.12 2.93
CA LEU A 13 1.89 3.16 3.48
C LEU A 13 1.72 4.32 4.46
N LYS A 14 2.73 4.56 5.31
CA LYS A 14 2.75 5.68 6.25
C LYS A 14 2.76 7.03 5.53
N GLU A 15 3.61 7.17 4.51
CA GLU A 15 3.73 8.40 3.72
C GLU A 15 2.45 8.70 2.92
N GLU A 16 1.86 7.68 2.31
CA GLU A 16 0.64 7.82 1.50
C GLU A 16 -0.55 8.22 2.37
N VAL A 17 -0.76 7.56 3.51
CA VAL A 17 -1.84 7.95 4.45
C VAL A 17 -1.61 9.37 4.98
N ALA A 18 -0.36 9.75 5.28
CA ALA A 18 -0.05 11.11 5.67
C ALA A 18 -0.32 12.11 4.54
N ALA A 19 0.02 11.78 3.29
CA ALA A 19 -0.18 12.64 2.12
C ALA A 19 -1.67 12.89 1.84
N GLN A 20 -2.49 11.85 1.89
CA GLN A 20 -3.95 11.95 1.74
C GLN A 20 -4.59 12.83 2.85
N ASN A 21 -3.94 12.92 4.01
CA ASN A 21 -4.38 13.70 5.16
C ASN A 21 -3.69 15.06 5.31
N LYS A 22 -2.87 15.52 4.35
CA LYS A 22 -2.23 16.86 4.41
C LYS A 22 -3.22 18.03 4.24
N GLY A 23 -4.48 17.75 3.90
CA GLY A 23 -5.58 18.73 3.82
C GLY A 23 -6.72 18.40 4.79
N LEU A 24 -7.97 18.51 4.35
CA LEU A 24 -9.16 18.07 5.11
C LEU A 24 -9.43 16.56 5.02
N GLY A 25 -8.47 15.78 4.51
CA GLY A 25 -8.58 14.34 4.36
C GLY A 25 -8.74 13.63 5.70
N LYS A 26 -9.44 12.50 5.70
CA LYS A 26 -9.70 11.67 6.88
C LYS A 26 -9.39 10.19 6.67
N LEU A 27 -8.50 9.84 5.73
CA LEU A 27 -8.19 8.45 5.45
C LEU A 27 -7.58 7.79 6.68
N SER A 28 -8.35 6.92 7.33
CA SER A 28 -7.88 6.11 8.44
C SER A 28 -7.38 4.74 7.96
N TYR A 29 -6.50 4.11 8.74
CA TYR A 29 -6.12 2.72 8.50
C TYR A 29 -7.31 1.76 8.58
N GLU A 30 -8.35 2.12 9.33
CA GLU A 30 -9.56 1.32 9.49
C GLU A 30 -10.42 1.32 8.23
N GLU A 31 -10.66 2.49 7.63
CA GLU A 31 -11.36 2.62 6.36
C GLU A 31 -10.55 1.99 5.22
N LEU A 32 -9.24 2.24 5.18
CA LEU A 32 -8.37 1.64 4.18
C LEU A 32 -8.38 0.11 4.28
N GLY A 33 -8.31 -0.41 5.52
CA GLY A 33 -8.37 -1.83 5.80
C GLY A 33 -9.67 -2.45 5.29
N ARG A 34 -10.81 -1.87 5.70
CA ARG A 34 -12.12 -2.34 5.25
C ARG A 34 -12.21 -2.35 3.72
N SER A 35 -11.65 -1.34 3.06
CA SER A 35 -11.68 -1.22 1.60
C SER A 35 -10.77 -2.24 0.91
N CYS A 36 -9.64 -2.63 1.51
CA CYS A 36 -8.72 -3.60 0.91
C CYS A 36 -8.90 -5.06 1.41
N GLY A 37 -9.91 -5.33 2.23
CA GLY A 37 -10.16 -6.66 2.80
C GLY A 37 -9.18 -7.07 3.89
N VAL A 38 -8.54 -6.11 4.57
CA VAL A 38 -7.56 -6.34 5.64
C VAL A 38 -8.00 -5.59 6.90
N THR A 39 -7.66 -6.05 8.10
CA THR A 39 -8.00 -5.27 9.30
C THR A 39 -7.18 -3.99 9.39
N GLY A 40 -7.79 -2.87 9.76
CA GLY A 40 -7.06 -1.62 9.98
C GLY A 40 -5.98 -1.72 11.04
N ARG A 41 -6.19 -2.58 12.05
CA ARG A 41 -5.16 -2.93 13.05
C ARG A 41 -3.93 -3.53 12.37
N ARG A 42 -4.10 -4.45 11.42
CA ARG A 42 -2.99 -5.06 10.68
C ARG A 42 -2.26 -4.02 9.82
N LEU A 43 -2.97 -3.14 9.11
CA LEU A 43 -2.33 -2.07 8.34
C LEU A 43 -1.55 -1.09 9.22
N ARG A 44 -2.12 -0.70 10.36
CA ARG A 44 -1.44 0.15 11.35
C ARG A 44 -0.18 -0.52 11.91
N GLN A 45 -0.25 -1.80 12.22
CA GLN A 45 0.93 -2.57 12.64
C GLN A 45 2.00 -2.59 11.56
N LEU A 46 1.64 -2.84 10.30
CA LEU A 46 2.57 -2.82 9.19
C LEU A 46 3.21 -1.45 8.98
N ALA A 47 2.49 -0.35 9.21
CA ALA A 47 3.02 1.00 9.05
C ALA A 47 3.91 1.48 10.22
N VAL A 48 3.81 0.85 11.40
CA VAL A 48 4.48 1.32 12.63
C VAL A 48 5.57 0.36 13.10
N SER A 49 5.44 -0.94 12.86
CA SER A 49 6.39 -1.95 13.32
C SER A 49 7.45 -2.25 12.26
N ASP A 50 8.72 -2.20 12.64
CA ASP A 50 9.85 -2.60 11.78
C ASP A 50 9.82 -4.09 11.39
N ASP A 51 9.15 -4.93 12.19
CA ASP A 51 8.99 -6.38 11.95
C ASP A 51 7.72 -6.75 11.19
N GLY A 52 6.96 -5.77 10.72
CA GLY A 52 5.77 -6.00 9.92
C GLY A 52 6.16 -6.56 8.55
N ASN A 53 6.26 -7.88 8.41
CA ASN A 53 6.50 -8.52 7.11
C ASN A 53 5.12 -8.81 6.45
N PRO A 54 4.60 -7.92 5.58
CA PRO A 54 3.35 -8.16 4.89
C PRO A 54 3.51 -9.29 3.87
N SER A 55 2.44 -10.04 3.64
CA SER A 55 2.40 -10.92 2.48
C SER A 55 2.32 -10.08 1.20
N VAL A 56 2.80 -10.65 0.09
CA VAL A 56 2.71 -10.02 -1.24
C VAL A 56 1.27 -9.64 -1.58
N LEU A 57 0.31 -10.47 -1.18
CA LEU A 57 -1.12 -10.19 -1.37
C LEU A 57 -1.58 -8.93 -0.63
N ILE A 58 -1.17 -8.74 0.63
CA ILE A 58 -1.54 -7.53 1.40
C ILE A 58 -0.98 -6.28 0.74
N ILE A 59 0.27 -6.34 0.25
CA ILE A 59 0.87 -5.23 -0.49
C ILE A 59 -0.02 -4.93 -1.71
N ARG A 60 -0.28 -5.93 -2.56
CA ARG A 60 -1.07 -5.78 -3.79
C ARG A 60 -2.47 -5.24 -3.52
N LEU A 61 -3.17 -5.74 -2.49
CA LEU A 61 -4.49 -5.27 -2.08
C LEU A 61 -4.47 -3.79 -1.69
N ALA A 62 -3.53 -3.39 -0.84
CA ALA A 62 -3.41 -2.00 -0.40
C ALA A 62 -3.07 -1.07 -1.56
N LEU A 63 -2.10 -1.43 -2.40
CA LEU A 63 -1.71 -0.63 -3.56
C LEU A 63 -2.87 -0.46 -4.53
N PHE A 64 -3.57 -1.55 -4.86
CA PHE A 64 -4.73 -1.50 -5.75
C PHE A 64 -5.85 -0.63 -5.15
N THR A 65 -6.13 -0.75 -3.86
CA THR A 65 -7.16 0.05 -3.18
C THR A 65 -6.79 1.55 -3.15
N LEU A 66 -5.51 1.88 -2.98
CA LEU A 66 -4.99 3.24 -3.02
C LEU A 66 -4.95 3.84 -4.45
N GLY A 67 -5.30 3.07 -5.48
CA GLY A 67 -5.36 3.56 -6.85
C GLY A 67 -4.07 3.38 -7.64
N TYR A 68 -3.16 2.53 -7.19
CA TYR A 68 -1.92 2.22 -7.90
C TYR A 68 -2.10 1.03 -8.85
N HIS A 69 -1.27 1.02 -9.91
CA HIS A 69 -1.22 -0.10 -10.84
C HIS A 69 -0.63 -1.35 -10.17
N VAL A 70 -1.31 -2.49 -10.36
CA VAL A 70 -0.86 -3.83 -10.00
C VAL A 70 -1.01 -4.70 -11.24
N ASP A 71 0.02 -5.47 -11.60
CA ASP A 71 -0.01 -6.38 -12.74
C ASP A 71 -0.95 -7.56 -12.44
N ALA A 72 -1.88 -7.81 -13.36
CA ALA A 72 -2.82 -8.93 -13.37
C ALA A 72 -3.62 -9.11 -12.05
N PRO A 73 -4.34 -8.08 -11.57
CA PRO A 73 -5.10 -8.11 -10.31
C PRO A 73 -6.26 -9.11 -10.33
N GLU A 74 -6.72 -9.53 -11.51
CA GLU A 74 -7.75 -10.53 -11.73
C GLU A 74 -7.37 -11.92 -11.20
N HIS A 75 -6.08 -12.21 -11.03
CA HIS A 75 -5.62 -13.52 -10.55
C HIS A 75 -5.67 -13.68 -9.02
N ASP A 76 -5.58 -12.59 -8.26
CA ASP A 76 -5.46 -12.64 -6.81
C ASP A 76 -6.20 -11.53 -6.07
N VAL A 77 -6.02 -10.27 -6.46
CA VAL A 77 -6.59 -9.09 -5.79
C VAL A 77 -8.12 -9.04 -5.94
N LEU A 78 -8.64 -9.05 -7.18
CA LEU A 78 -10.07 -8.95 -7.43
C LEU A 78 -10.86 -10.14 -6.86
N PRO A 79 -10.42 -11.40 -7.02
CA PRO A 79 -11.06 -12.53 -6.35
C PRO A 79 -11.09 -12.38 -4.83
N HIS A 80 -9.98 -11.95 -4.21
CA HIS A 80 -9.92 -11.77 -2.77
C HIS A 80 -10.90 -10.69 -2.26
N LEU A 81 -10.95 -9.54 -2.94
CA LEU A 81 -11.87 -8.46 -2.58
C LEU A 81 -13.34 -8.88 -2.72
N ARG A 82 -13.68 -9.65 -3.77
CA ARG A 82 -15.04 -10.14 -3.99
C ARG A 82 -15.44 -11.19 -2.96
N ASN A 83 -14.57 -12.15 -2.67
CA ASN A 83 -14.83 -13.21 -1.70
C ASN A 83 -15.02 -12.67 -0.28
N ASN A 84 -14.34 -11.58 0.06
CA ASN A 84 -14.43 -10.95 1.38
C ASN A 84 -15.51 -9.85 1.46
N GLY A 85 -16.27 -9.60 0.39
CA GLY A 85 -17.28 -8.53 0.35
C GLY A 85 -16.69 -7.12 0.47
N SER A 86 -15.41 -6.95 0.20
CA SER A 86 -14.69 -5.66 0.24
C SER A 86 -14.57 -5.00 -1.13
N TYR A 87 -15.16 -5.60 -2.17
CA TYR A 87 -15.16 -5.02 -3.50
C TYR A 87 -16.05 -3.76 -3.56
N ILE A 88 -15.45 -2.62 -3.91
CA ILE A 88 -16.11 -1.32 -4.07
C ILE A 88 -15.86 -0.87 -5.50
N GLU A 89 -16.90 -0.76 -6.33
CA GLU A 89 -16.76 -0.43 -7.76
C GLU A 89 -15.99 0.88 -8.00
N GLU A 90 -16.26 1.91 -7.21
CA GLU A 90 -15.58 3.21 -7.33
C GLU A 90 -14.07 3.11 -7.08
N LEU A 91 -13.63 2.16 -6.24
CA LEU A 91 -12.22 1.98 -5.88
C LEU A 91 -11.54 0.88 -6.70
N HIS A 92 -12.28 -0.16 -7.09
CA HIS A 92 -11.74 -1.41 -7.64
C HIS A 92 -12.20 -1.67 -9.06
N GLY A 93 -13.07 -0.82 -9.60
CA GLY A 93 -13.57 -0.88 -10.95
C GLY A 93 -12.43 -0.79 -11.98
N PRO A 94 -12.62 -1.42 -13.16
CA PRO A 94 -11.63 -1.40 -14.24
C PRO A 94 -11.44 0.01 -14.82
N ASN A 95 -12.44 0.88 -14.66
CA ASN A 95 -12.43 2.24 -15.21
C ASN A 95 -11.74 3.26 -14.29
N ARG A 96 -11.35 2.89 -13.07
CA ARG A 96 -10.65 3.80 -12.16
C ARG A 96 -9.26 4.11 -12.72
N PRO A 97 -8.89 5.39 -12.95
CA PRO A 97 -7.55 5.75 -13.37
C PRO A 97 -6.53 5.31 -12.32
N ARG A 98 -5.46 4.65 -12.77
CA ARG A 98 -4.43 4.11 -11.89
C ARG A 98 -3.12 4.89 -12.01
N ALA A 99 -2.54 5.26 -10.88
CA ALA A 99 -1.22 5.87 -10.84
C ALA A 99 -0.12 4.81 -11.00
N VAL A 100 0.95 5.16 -11.72
CA VAL A 100 2.18 4.37 -11.73
C VAL A 100 2.91 4.65 -10.43
N PHE A 101 3.49 3.61 -9.83
CA PHE A 101 4.31 3.77 -8.65
C PHE A 101 5.47 4.75 -8.92
N PRO A 102 5.66 5.79 -8.09
CA PRO A 102 6.84 6.62 -8.22
C PRO A 102 8.06 5.72 -8.02
N LYS A 103 8.91 5.60 -9.06
CA LYS A 103 10.19 4.89 -8.94
C LYS A 103 10.91 5.51 -7.75
N ALA A 104 11.24 4.69 -6.75
CA ALA A 104 11.92 5.16 -5.54
C ALA A 104 13.06 6.10 -5.94
N LYS A 105 12.99 7.36 -5.47
CA LYS A 105 14.14 8.27 -5.59
C LYS A 105 15.28 7.55 -4.89
N LYS A 106 16.37 7.24 -5.62
CA LYS A 106 17.56 6.64 -5.04
C LYS A 106 17.96 7.49 -3.84
N THR A 107 17.70 7.03 -2.63
CA THR A 107 18.21 7.67 -1.43
C THR A 107 19.73 7.67 -1.60
N PRO A 108 20.41 8.83 -1.61
CA PRO A 108 21.86 8.83 -1.70
C PRO A 108 22.37 8.02 -0.50
N ARG A 109 23.05 6.91 -0.77
CA ARG A 109 23.77 6.14 0.25
C ARG A 109 24.68 7.14 0.95
N ARG A 110 24.32 7.49 2.19
CA ARG A 110 25.21 8.24 3.08
C ARG A 110 26.45 7.37 3.21
N LYS A 111 27.55 7.74 2.55
CA LYS A 111 28.87 7.15 2.79
C LYS A 111 29.11 7.36 4.28
N THR A 112 29.07 6.28 5.05
CA THR A 112 29.78 6.22 6.32
C THR A 112 31.24 6.44 5.97
N VAL A 113 31.70 7.67 6.17
CA VAL A 113 33.14 7.96 6.21
C VAL A 113 33.59 7.36 7.53
N GLY A 114 34.01 6.10 7.47
CA GLY A 114 34.77 5.47 8.53
C GLY A 114 36.19 6.00 8.49
N ALA A 115 36.63 6.45 9.66
CA ALA A 115 38.01 6.45 10.18
C ALA A 115 39.10 7.16 9.37
N ALA A 116 39.61 8.25 9.95
CA ALA A 116 41.01 8.35 10.39
C ALA A 116 41.06 9.28 11.61
#